data_AF-A0A915DKK2-F1
#
_entry.id   AF-A0A915DKK2-F1
#
_cell.length_a   1.000
_cell.length_b   1.000
_cell.length_c   1.000
_cell.angle_alpha   90.00
_cell.angle_beta   90.00
_cell.angle_gamma   90.00
#
_symmetry.space_group_name_H-M   'P 1'
#
loop_
_entity.id
_entity.type
_entity.pdbx_description
1 polymer ?
#
loop_
_entity_poly.entity_id
_entity_poly.type
_entity_poly.pdbx_seq_one_letter_code
_entity_poly.pdbx_strand_id
1 'polypeptide(L)'
;MPTKRWDVSQPIPVYFDDNVANYERQMVHQAHQMIQASTCIRFQTNAVKPVGSHIYYAKIPSPTSSVAVHETMHALGMNHEHLRNDRDDYIDVQWSNINPQFYDYFAIADSSKFTPYDYGSIMHYNAFTAAIDSSKPTMLPKQNRAVNQPIMGQRKRLGDRDVQMLNTMYCRPNCEDKNVYCGVWALRNLCNTRAQTGWMTQNCRKSCQLC
;
A
#
# COMPACT_ATOMS: atom_id res chain seq x y z
N MET A 1 1.79 -4.57 9.62
CA MET A 1 1.39 -3.23 9.11
C MET A 1 1.34 -2.22 10.23
N PRO A 2 1.67 -0.94 9.97
CA PRO A 2 1.53 0.10 10.97
C PRO A 2 0.07 0.24 11.39
N THR A 3 -0.18 0.25 12.69
CA THR A 3 -1.52 0.44 13.29
C THR A 3 -1.89 1.92 13.43
N LYS A 4 -0.93 2.81 13.12
CA LYS A 4 -1.08 4.25 13.20
C LYS A 4 -0.57 4.89 11.91
N ARG A 5 -1.29 5.91 11.46
CA ARG A 5 -0.88 6.75 10.33
C ARG A 5 0.19 7.75 10.81
N TRP A 6 1.16 8.03 9.96
CA TRP A 6 2.14 9.10 10.17
C TRP A 6 1.48 10.48 10.17
N ASP A 7 1.89 11.34 11.11
CA ASP A 7 1.70 12.78 10.97
C ASP A 7 2.71 13.29 9.93
N VAL A 8 2.18 13.83 8.83
CA VAL A 8 2.97 14.34 7.70
C VAL A 8 3.08 15.87 7.73
N SER A 9 2.69 16.51 8.84
CA SER A 9 3.01 17.92 9.10
C SER A 9 4.52 18.13 9.29
N GLN A 10 5.24 17.06 9.68
CA GLN A 10 6.69 17.00 9.79
C GLN A 10 7.26 15.86 8.94
N PRO A 11 8.54 15.94 8.54
CA PRO A 11 9.19 14.82 7.85
C PRO A 11 9.22 13.54 8.69
N ILE A 12 8.91 12.41 8.06
CA ILE A 12 8.96 11.09 8.69
C ILE A 12 10.42 10.73 9.00
N PRO A 13 10.77 10.43 10.27
CA PRO A 13 12.13 10.06 10.62
C PRO A 13 12.52 8.71 10.02
N VAL A 14 13.70 8.68 9.41
CA VAL A 14 14.33 7.48 8.84
C VAL A 14 15.66 7.23 9.53
N TYR A 15 15.95 5.97 9.82
CA TYR A 15 17.23 5.52 10.34
C TYR A 15 17.71 4.28 9.60
N PHE A 16 19.01 4.20 9.33
CA PHE A 16 19.64 3.07 8.66
C PHE A 16 20.44 2.28 9.69
N ASP A 17 20.36 0.95 9.64
CA ASP A 17 21.30 0.08 10.33
C ASP A 17 22.73 0.40 9.89
N ASP A 18 23.67 0.31 10.82
CA ASP A 18 25.08 0.66 10.59
C ASP A 18 25.71 -0.18 9.46
N ASN A 19 25.19 -1.39 9.22
CA ASN A 19 25.71 -2.31 8.20
C ASN A 19 25.16 -2.05 6.78
N VAL A 20 24.24 -1.09 6.62
CA VAL A 20 23.72 -0.68 5.30
C VAL A 20 24.74 0.21 4.62
N ALA A 21 25.28 -0.25 3.49
CA ALA A 21 26.32 0.44 2.74
C ALA A 21 25.77 1.72 2.06
N ASN A 22 26.66 2.67 1.77
CA ASN A 22 26.29 3.96 1.20
C ASN A 22 25.50 3.85 -0.13
N TYR A 23 25.86 2.90 -0.99
CA TYR A 23 25.14 2.69 -2.25
C TYR A 23 23.72 2.14 -2.03
N GLU A 24 23.50 1.33 -1.00
CA GLU A 24 22.17 0.83 -0.60
C GLU A 24 21.33 1.99 -0.02
N ARG A 25 21.94 2.86 0.80
CA ARG A 25 21.31 4.08 1.29
C ARG A 25 20.88 5.00 0.13
N GLN A 26 21.72 5.14 -0.91
CA GLN A 26 21.37 5.90 -2.11
C GLN A 26 20.14 5.33 -2.84
N MET A 27 19.98 4.00 -2.91
CA MET A 27 18.77 3.38 -3.49
C MET A 27 17.52 3.72 -2.68
N VAL A 28 17.61 3.73 -1.35
CA VAL A 28 16.51 4.15 -0.47
C VAL A 28 16.21 5.65 -0.63
N HIS A 29 17.22 6.50 -0.74
CA HIS A 29 17.02 7.92 -1.01
C HIS A 29 16.32 8.16 -2.35
N GLN A 30 16.67 7.41 -3.41
CA GLN A 30 15.96 7.47 -4.69
C GLN A 30 14.48 7.05 -4.53
N ALA A 31 14.21 5.99 -3.77
CA ALA A 31 12.85 5.57 -3.46
C ALA A 31 12.05 6.68 -2.74
N HIS A 32 12.65 7.32 -1.73
CA HIS A 32 12.04 8.45 -1.05
C HIS A 32 11.81 9.63 -1.99
N GLN A 33 12.76 9.95 -2.86
CA GLN A 33 12.59 11.01 -3.87
C GLN A 33 11.40 10.73 -4.80
N MET A 34 11.20 9.49 -5.25
CA MET A 34 10.06 9.12 -6.08
C MET A 34 8.71 9.40 -5.38
N ILE A 35 8.61 9.04 -4.10
CA ILE A 35 7.40 9.30 -3.29
C ILE A 35 7.22 10.80 -3.05
N GLN A 36 8.28 11.51 -2.67
CA GLN A 36 8.26 12.95 -2.37
C GLN A 36 7.91 13.80 -3.59
N ALA A 37 8.32 13.39 -4.79
CA ALA A 37 8.08 14.12 -6.03
C ALA A 37 6.60 14.22 -6.41
N SER A 38 5.79 13.23 -5.99
CA SER A 38 4.38 13.12 -6.40
C SER A 38 3.39 13.19 -5.23
N THR A 39 3.89 13.42 -4.01
CA THR A 39 3.07 13.49 -2.79
C THR A 39 3.53 14.62 -1.87
N CYS A 40 2.77 14.89 -0.82
CA CYS A 40 3.13 15.79 0.29
C CYS A 40 4.07 15.15 1.32
N ILE A 41 4.27 13.82 1.28
CA ILE A 41 5.04 13.09 2.30
C ILE A 41 6.51 13.50 2.18
N ARG A 42 7.19 13.73 3.31
CA ARG A 42 8.61 14.06 3.38
C ARG A 42 9.32 13.10 4.32
N PHE A 43 10.59 12.81 4.04
CA PHE A 43 11.43 11.95 4.87
C PHE A 43 12.65 12.72 5.35
N GLN A 44 13.10 12.41 6.56
CA GLN A 44 14.32 12.95 7.13
C GLN A 44 15.19 11.80 7.63
N THR A 45 16.38 11.64 7.04
CA THR A 45 17.37 10.67 7.53
C THR A 45 18.09 11.23 8.73
N ASN A 46 18.19 10.41 9.78
CA ASN A 46 18.85 10.76 11.02
C ASN A 46 20.14 9.94 11.16
N ALA A 47 21.22 10.60 11.58
CA ALA A 47 22.49 9.93 11.86
C ALA A 47 22.45 9.11 13.16
N VAL A 48 21.56 9.49 14.09
CA VAL A 48 21.31 8.79 15.35
C VAL A 48 19.89 8.24 15.33
N LYS A 49 19.69 7.06 15.92
CA LYS A 49 18.37 6.43 16.03
C LYS A 49 17.38 7.36 16.74
N PRO A 50 16.27 7.76 16.08
CA PRO A 50 15.28 8.63 16.69
C PRO A 50 14.59 8.00 17.92
N VAL A 51 14.23 8.84 18.88
CA VAL A 51 13.35 8.46 19.99
C VAL A 51 11.90 8.45 19.46
N GLY A 52 11.24 7.30 19.49
CA GLY A 52 9.87 7.13 19.00
C GLY A 52 9.77 6.41 17.65
N SER A 53 8.61 6.51 16.99
CA SER A 53 8.35 5.84 15.72
C SER A 53 9.19 6.42 14.59
N HIS A 54 9.90 5.54 13.87
CA HIS A 54 10.71 5.88 12.69
C HIS A 54 10.68 4.71 11.70
N ILE A 55 11.03 4.98 10.45
CA ILE A 55 11.27 3.93 9.46
C ILE A 55 12.71 3.43 9.64
N TYR A 56 12.87 2.12 9.80
CA TYR A 56 14.15 1.45 9.99
C TYR A 56 14.51 0.64 8.75
N TYR A 57 15.64 0.95 8.11
CA TYR A 57 16.17 0.14 7.00
C TYR A 57 17.28 -0.77 7.51
N ALA A 58 17.02 -2.07 7.44
CA ALA A 58 18.00 -3.12 7.68
C ALA A 58 18.66 -3.58 6.37
N LYS A 59 19.85 -4.17 6.49
CA LYS A 59 20.53 -4.77 5.34
C LYS A 59 19.75 -5.99 4.84
N ILE A 60 19.58 -6.08 3.52
CA ILE A 60 18.98 -7.23 2.86
C ILE A 60 19.86 -7.71 1.70
N PRO A 61 19.78 -8.98 1.30
CA PRO A 61 20.43 -9.44 0.09
C PRO A 61 19.86 -8.74 -1.15
N SER A 62 20.72 -8.14 -1.98
CA SER A 62 20.39 -7.53 -3.28
C SER A 62 19.27 -6.47 -3.23
N PRO A 63 19.46 -5.33 -2.54
CA PRO A 63 18.47 -4.27 -2.54
C PRO A 63 18.34 -3.64 -3.93
N THR A 64 17.13 -3.18 -4.25
CA THR A 64 16.87 -2.31 -5.41
C THR A 64 16.06 -1.12 -4.96
N SER A 65 16.15 0.00 -5.67
CA SER A 65 15.33 1.19 -5.39
C SER A 65 13.83 0.85 -5.42
N SER A 66 13.40 -0.01 -6.33
CA SER A 66 12.00 -0.44 -6.43
C SER A 66 11.52 -1.29 -5.25
N VAL A 67 12.38 -2.18 -4.72
CA VAL A 67 12.08 -2.88 -3.47
C VAL A 67 12.00 -1.88 -2.32
N ALA A 68 12.93 -0.92 -2.26
CA ALA A 68 12.87 0.14 -1.25
C ALA A 68 11.56 0.96 -1.34
N VAL A 69 11.07 1.28 -2.54
CA VAL A 69 9.76 1.94 -2.70
C VAL A 69 8.64 1.07 -2.12
N HIS A 70 8.57 -0.21 -2.49
CA HIS A 70 7.55 -1.15 -2.01
C HIS A 70 7.53 -1.25 -0.48
N GLU A 71 8.69 -1.47 0.14
CA GLU A 71 8.78 -1.57 1.60
C GLU A 71 8.48 -0.24 2.31
N THR A 72 8.84 0.89 1.67
CA THR A 72 8.46 2.22 2.19
C THR A 72 6.95 2.40 2.15
N MET A 73 6.27 1.93 1.11
CA MET A 73 4.81 2.01 1.01
C MET A 73 4.12 1.16 2.08
N HIS A 74 4.68 0.00 2.44
CA HIS A 74 4.23 -0.76 3.61
C HIS A 74 4.39 0.05 4.91
N ALA A 75 5.53 0.73 5.11
CA ALA A 75 5.72 1.60 6.26
C ALA A 75 4.76 2.80 6.28
N LEU A 76 4.25 3.22 5.11
CA LEU A 76 3.19 4.23 4.95
C LEU A 76 1.77 3.63 5.06
N GLY A 77 1.63 2.34 5.34
CA GLY A 77 0.35 1.70 5.64
C GLY A 77 -0.40 1.12 4.43
N MET A 78 0.24 0.99 3.27
CA MET A 78 -0.36 0.28 2.13
C MET A 78 -0.14 -1.23 2.24
N ASN A 79 -1.20 -2.03 2.04
CA ASN A 79 -1.11 -3.49 1.88
C ASN A 79 -0.83 -3.88 0.43
N HIS A 80 -0.55 -5.16 0.23
CA HIS A 80 -0.52 -5.71 -1.13
C HIS A 80 -1.90 -5.59 -1.77
N GLU A 81 -1.92 -5.22 -3.05
CA GLU A 81 -3.15 -4.97 -3.80
C GLU A 81 -4.07 -6.20 -3.84
N HIS A 82 -3.48 -7.41 -3.88
CA HIS A 82 -4.23 -8.67 -3.86
C HIS A 82 -4.79 -9.05 -2.49
N LEU A 83 -4.64 -8.23 -1.45
CA LEU A 83 -5.23 -8.45 -0.12
C LEU A 83 -6.47 -7.59 0.12
N ARG A 84 -6.89 -6.80 -0.87
CA ARG A 84 -8.10 -6.01 -0.81
C ARG A 84 -9.34 -6.88 -0.68
N ASN A 85 -10.33 -6.37 0.04
CA ASN A 85 -11.62 -7.03 0.25
C ASN A 85 -12.51 -7.09 -1.01
N ASP A 86 -12.18 -6.35 -2.08
CA ASP A 86 -12.81 -6.47 -3.40
C ASP A 86 -11.96 -7.24 -4.41
N ARG A 87 -10.81 -7.80 -4.04
CA ARG A 87 -9.91 -8.45 -4.99
C ARG A 87 -10.60 -9.55 -5.83
N ASP A 88 -11.59 -10.23 -5.25
CA ASP A 88 -12.25 -11.36 -5.89
C ASP A 88 -13.15 -10.90 -7.05
N ASP A 89 -13.38 -9.60 -7.23
CA ASP A 89 -13.98 -9.02 -8.44
C ASP A 89 -12.96 -8.91 -9.60
N TYR A 90 -11.66 -8.97 -9.30
CA TYR A 90 -10.56 -8.70 -10.23
C TYR A 90 -9.67 -9.92 -10.49
N ILE A 91 -9.43 -10.78 -9.48
CA ILE A 91 -8.59 -11.97 -9.62
C ILE A 91 -9.28 -13.24 -9.15
N ASP A 92 -8.90 -14.38 -9.74
CA ASP A 92 -9.15 -15.71 -9.21
C ASP A 92 -7.89 -16.25 -8.54
N VAL A 93 -7.97 -16.52 -7.24
CA VAL A 93 -6.89 -17.15 -6.46
C VAL A 93 -6.95 -18.68 -6.66
N GLN A 94 -5.88 -19.24 -7.20
CA GLN A 94 -5.75 -20.68 -7.51
C GLN A 94 -5.22 -21.43 -6.28
N TRP A 95 -6.06 -21.59 -5.26
CA TRP A 95 -5.69 -22.20 -3.97
C TRP A 95 -5.01 -23.57 -4.10
N SER A 96 -5.42 -24.40 -5.07
CA SER A 96 -4.82 -25.71 -5.32
C SER A 96 -3.35 -25.67 -5.77
N ASN A 97 -2.87 -24.53 -6.26
CA ASN A 97 -1.50 -24.33 -6.68
C ASN A 97 -0.68 -23.47 -5.70
N ILE A 98 -1.26 -23.02 -4.58
CA ILE A 98 -0.53 -22.27 -3.55
C ILE A 98 0.06 -23.27 -2.55
N ASN A 99 1.34 -23.14 -2.21
CA ASN A 99 1.94 -23.94 -1.14
C ASN A 99 1.20 -23.62 0.18
N PRO A 100 0.61 -24.62 0.88
CA PRO A 100 -0.20 -24.42 2.08
C PRO A 100 0.47 -23.63 3.20
N GLN A 101 1.81 -23.62 3.26
CA GLN A 101 2.58 -22.83 4.23
C GLN A 101 2.43 -21.31 4.04
N PHE A 102 1.91 -20.87 2.90
CA PHE A 102 1.75 -19.45 2.54
C PHE A 102 0.28 -19.06 2.30
N TYR A 103 -0.70 -19.83 2.76
CA TYR A 103 -2.12 -19.47 2.59
C TYR A 103 -2.48 -18.13 3.25
N ASP A 104 -1.82 -17.81 4.37
CA ASP A 104 -1.95 -16.52 5.06
C ASP A 104 -1.49 -15.33 4.21
N TYR A 105 -0.57 -15.52 3.26
CA TYR A 105 -0.12 -14.48 2.33
C TYR A 105 -1.21 -14.07 1.32
N PHE A 106 -2.31 -14.82 1.28
CA PHE A 106 -3.48 -14.55 0.45
C PHE A 106 -4.73 -14.32 1.32
N ALA A 107 -4.61 -14.13 2.63
CA ALA A 107 -5.76 -13.76 3.46
C ALA A 107 -6.16 -12.31 3.19
N ILE A 108 -7.44 -12.04 2.93
CA ILE A 108 -7.93 -10.65 2.79
C ILE A 108 -7.62 -9.89 4.09
N ALA A 109 -6.87 -8.81 3.95
CA ALA A 109 -6.34 -8.05 5.08
C ALA A 109 -6.45 -6.53 4.89
N ASP A 110 -6.97 -6.09 3.74
CA ASP A 110 -7.18 -4.67 3.46
C ASP A 110 -8.63 -4.38 3.09
N SER A 111 -9.23 -3.41 3.76
CA SER A 111 -10.58 -2.91 3.46
C SER A 111 -10.55 -1.60 2.67
N SER A 112 -9.36 -1.08 2.39
CA SER A 112 -9.15 0.20 1.73
C SER A 112 -9.52 0.13 0.25
N LYS A 113 -10.47 0.97 -0.15
CA LYS A 113 -10.93 1.11 -1.56
C LYS A 113 -10.83 2.55 -2.05
N PHE A 114 -9.78 3.26 -1.68
CA PHE A 114 -9.61 4.68 -2.07
C PHE A 114 -9.29 4.84 -3.56
N THR A 115 -8.84 3.78 -4.21
CA THR A 115 -8.54 3.71 -5.64
C THR A 115 -9.19 2.46 -6.26
N PRO A 116 -9.47 2.47 -7.58
CA PRO A 116 -9.77 1.25 -8.33
C PRO A 116 -8.61 0.24 -8.21
N TYR A 117 -8.92 -1.05 -8.35
CA TYR A 117 -7.92 -2.12 -8.31
C TYR A 117 -6.87 -1.94 -9.41
N ASP A 118 -5.58 -2.03 -9.06
CA ASP A 118 -4.47 -1.84 -10.00
C ASP A 118 -3.55 -3.07 -10.09
N TYR A 119 -3.73 -3.88 -11.13
CA TYR A 119 -2.84 -5.03 -11.42
C TYR A 119 -1.37 -4.62 -11.56
N GLY A 120 -1.10 -3.38 -11.99
CA GLY A 120 0.24 -2.84 -12.16
C GLY A 120 0.78 -2.10 -10.95
N SER A 121 0.05 -2.08 -9.82
CA SER A 121 0.53 -1.48 -8.57
C SER A 121 1.88 -2.09 -8.19
N ILE A 122 2.81 -1.25 -7.69
CA ILE A 122 4.06 -1.76 -7.13
C ILE A 122 3.81 -2.63 -5.90
N MET A 123 2.62 -2.53 -5.27
CA MET A 123 2.17 -3.36 -4.16
C MET A 123 1.54 -4.68 -4.60
N HIS A 124 1.29 -4.89 -5.89
CA HIS A 124 0.74 -6.17 -6.35
C HIS A 124 1.80 -7.27 -6.31
N TYR A 125 1.42 -8.47 -5.85
CA TYR A 125 2.26 -9.66 -5.97
C TYR A 125 2.39 -10.14 -7.40
N ASN A 126 3.48 -10.86 -7.68
CA ASN A 126 3.63 -11.56 -8.95
C ASN A 126 2.57 -12.67 -9.06
N ALA A 127 2.05 -12.91 -10.26
CA ALA A 127 0.99 -13.89 -10.50
C ALA A 127 1.37 -15.33 -10.14
N PHE A 128 2.66 -15.64 -9.93
CA PHE A 128 3.19 -16.98 -9.61
C PHE A 128 3.73 -17.07 -8.18
N THR A 129 3.57 -16.02 -7.36
CA THR A 129 4.05 -16.03 -5.96
C THR A 129 3.47 -17.23 -5.21
N ALA A 130 4.32 -17.91 -4.44
CA ALA A 130 3.98 -19.08 -3.61
C ALA A 130 3.45 -20.32 -4.36
N ALA A 131 3.69 -20.42 -5.67
CA ALA A 131 3.26 -21.57 -6.46
C ALA A 131 3.95 -22.89 -6.03
N ILE A 132 3.18 -23.98 -6.01
CA ILE A 132 3.71 -25.36 -5.94
C ILE A 132 4.32 -25.73 -7.29
N ASP A 133 3.55 -25.52 -8.37
CA ASP A 133 4.01 -25.66 -9.75
C ASP A 133 4.28 -24.26 -10.32
N SER A 134 5.56 -23.90 -10.42
CA SER A 134 6.00 -22.57 -10.87
C SER A 134 5.67 -22.27 -12.35
N SER A 135 5.26 -23.28 -13.13
CA SER A 135 4.75 -23.07 -14.49
C SER A 135 3.30 -22.57 -14.51
N LYS A 136 2.60 -22.67 -13.38
CA LYS A 136 1.20 -22.27 -13.23
C LYS A 136 1.09 -21.07 -12.28
N PRO A 137 0.30 -20.05 -12.62
CA PRO A 137 0.06 -18.92 -11.74
C PRO A 137 -0.80 -19.31 -10.53
N THR A 138 -0.65 -18.58 -9.43
CA THR A 138 -1.48 -18.64 -8.22
C THR A 138 -2.58 -17.56 -8.21
N MET A 139 -2.47 -16.53 -9.05
CA MET A 139 -3.48 -15.50 -9.22
C MET A 139 -3.75 -15.23 -10.71
N LEU A 140 -5.02 -15.21 -11.09
CA LEU A 140 -5.46 -14.98 -12.48
C LEU A 140 -6.31 -13.72 -12.58
N PRO A 141 -5.92 -12.71 -13.39
CA PRO A 141 -6.83 -11.62 -13.73
C PRO A 141 -8.10 -12.13 -14.42
N LYS A 142 -9.25 -11.67 -13.95
CA LYS A 142 -10.57 -11.96 -14.55
C LYS A 142 -10.79 -11.20 -15.85
N GLN A 143 -10.20 -10.02 -15.98
CA GLN A 143 -10.31 -9.17 -17.17
C GLN A 143 -8.96 -9.04 -17.87
N ASN A 144 -8.98 -9.02 -19.21
CA ASN A 144 -7.82 -8.78 -20.08
C ASN A 144 -6.55 -9.52 -19.63
N ARG A 145 -6.68 -10.82 -19.32
CA ARG A 145 -5.65 -11.63 -18.67
C ARG A 145 -4.28 -11.56 -19.34
N ALA A 146 -4.24 -11.60 -20.67
CA ALA A 146 -2.99 -11.51 -21.44
C ALA A 146 -2.24 -10.18 -21.23
N VAL A 147 -2.96 -9.10 -20.87
CA VAL A 147 -2.39 -7.78 -20.60
C VAL A 147 -2.10 -7.59 -19.12
N ASN A 148 -3.01 -8.03 -18.24
CA ASN A 148 -2.92 -7.77 -16.81
C ASN A 148 -1.97 -8.73 -16.07
N GLN A 149 -1.90 -9.99 -16.47
CA GLN A 149 -1.06 -10.97 -15.77
C GLN A 149 0.45 -10.64 -15.86
N PRO A 150 1.00 -10.20 -17.02
CA PRO A 150 2.41 -9.85 -17.13
C PRO A 150 2.85 -8.60 -16.34
N ILE A 151 1.92 -7.71 -15.99
CA ILE A 151 2.24 -6.48 -15.23
C ILE A 151 2.13 -6.67 -13.72
N MET A 152 1.47 -7.74 -13.25
CA MET A 152 1.42 -8.10 -11.83
C MET A 152 2.82 -8.41 -11.30
N GLY A 153 3.16 -7.84 -10.14
CA GLY A 153 4.48 -8.01 -9.55
C GLY A 153 5.55 -7.11 -10.16
N GLN A 154 5.20 -6.11 -10.98
CA GLN A 154 6.16 -5.14 -11.46
C GLN A 154 6.84 -4.42 -10.28
N ARG A 155 8.15 -4.22 -10.39
CA ARG A 155 8.99 -3.45 -9.47
C ARG A 155 9.84 -2.49 -10.27
N LYS A 156 9.24 -1.76 -11.21
CA LYS A 156 9.95 -0.81 -12.07
C LYS A 156 9.61 0.64 -11.74
N ARG A 157 8.39 0.89 -11.27
CA ARG A 157 7.90 2.25 -11.00
C ARG A 157 6.82 2.27 -9.94
N LEU A 158 6.70 3.43 -9.30
CA LEU A 158 5.51 3.82 -8.55
C LEU A 158 4.39 4.13 -9.56
N GLY A 159 3.23 3.48 -9.43
CA GLY A 159 2.08 3.67 -10.32
C GLY A 159 1.25 4.90 -9.98
N ASP A 160 0.45 5.39 -10.93
CA ASP A 160 -0.42 6.56 -10.69
C ASP A 160 -1.46 6.29 -9.60
N ARG A 161 -1.96 5.05 -9.51
CA ARG A 161 -2.88 4.64 -8.43
C ARG A 161 -2.18 4.49 -7.08
N ASP A 162 -0.91 4.07 -7.06
CA ASP A 162 -0.09 4.08 -5.85
C ASP A 162 0.06 5.52 -5.30
N VAL A 163 0.38 6.47 -6.19
CA VAL A 163 0.47 7.90 -5.86
C VAL A 163 -0.87 8.45 -5.38
N GLN A 164 -1.97 8.13 -6.08
CA GLN A 164 -3.31 8.58 -5.71
C GLN A 164 -3.71 8.05 -4.33
N MET A 165 -3.39 6.78 -4.04
CA MET A 165 -3.62 6.17 -2.74
C MET A 165 -2.88 6.94 -1.64
N LEU A 166 -1.56 7.17 -1.80
CA LEU A 166 -0.78 7.94 -0.83
C LEU A 166 -1.29 9.37 -0.65
N ASN A 167 -1.68 10.05 -1.74
CA ASN A 167 -2.23 11.39 -1.65
C ASN A 167 -3.60 11.44 -0.96
N THR A 168 -4.44 10.43 -1.18
CA THR A 168 -5.71 10.30 -0.47
C THR A 168 -5.48 9.97 1.00
N MET A 169 -4.50 9.09 1.27
CA MET A 169 -4.12 8.74 2.62
C MET A 169 -3.55 9.93 3.37
N TYR A 170 -2.66 10.75 2.80
CA TYR A 170 -1.83 11.71 3.54
C TYR A 170 -2.05 13.18 3.19
N CYS A 171 -2.38 13.49 1.95
CA CYS A 171 -2.18 14.82 1.37
C CYS A 171 -3.48 15.61 1.15
N ARG A 172 -4.50 15.27 1.94
CA ARG A 172 -5.76 16.01 2.01
C ARG A 172 -5.84 16.70 3.37
N PRO A 173 -5.39 17.96 3.48
CA PRO A 173 -5.46 18.69 4.74
C PRO A 173 -6.92 18.82 5.19
N ASN A 174 -7.15 18.73 6.51
CA ASN A 174 -8.48 18.74 7.12
C ASN A 174 -9.40 17.58 6.65
N CYS A 175 -8.81 16.49 6.18
CA CYS A 175 -9.53 15.28 5.81
C CYS A 175 -9.49 14.23 6.92
N GLU A 176 -10.45 14.35 7.83
CA GLU A 176 -10.57 13.49 8.99
C GLU A 176 -12.01 13.05 9.22
N ASP A 177 -12.14 11.90 9.86
CA ASP A 177 -13.39 11.45 10.42
C ASP A 177 -13.49 12.00 11.85
N LYS A 178 -14.59 12.67 12.16
CA LYS A 178 -14.90 13.19 13.49
C LYS A 178 -15.40 12.09 14.44
N ASN A 179 -15.62 10.88 13.94
CA ASN A 179 -16.12 9.75 14.71
C ASN A 179 -15.39 8.46 14.36
N VAL A 180 -15.03 7.69 15.39
CA VAL A 180 -14.29 6.42 15.25
C VAL A 180 -15.04 5.34 14.47
N TYR A 181 -16.38 5.41 14.41
CA TYR A 181 -17.21 4.44 13.70
C TYR A 181 -17.41 4.74 12.21
N CYS A 182 -16.86 5.85 11.71
CA CYS A 182 -17.05 6.28 10.33
C CYS A 182 -16.70 5.22 9.30
N GLY A 183 -15.63 4.44 9.52
CA GLY A 183 -15.25 3.35 8.63
C GLY A 183 -16.31 2.25 8.55
N VAL A 184 -16.85 1.82 9.70
CA VAL A 184 -17.91 0.79 9.77
C VAL A 184 -19.19 1.27 9.08
N TRP A 185 -19.54 2.54 9.26
CA TRP A 185 -20.73 3.12 8.62
C TRP A 185 -20.57 3.28 7.11
N ALA A 186 -19.38 3.67 6.64
CA ALA A 186 -19.08 3.71 5.22
C ALA A 186 -19.18 2.32 4.57
N LEU A 187 -18.66 1.27 5.23
CA LEU A 187 -18.79 -0.13 4.78
C LEU A 187 -20.25 -0.59 4.70
N ARG A 188 -21.14 -0.02 5.51
CA ARG A 188 -22.60 -0.26 5.45
C ARG A 188 -23.32 0.61 4.40
N ASN A 189 -22.57 1.24 3.50
CA ASN A 189 -23.08 2.10 2.43
C ASN A 189 -23.88 3.33 2.93
N LEU A 190 -23.65 3.77 4.17
CA LEU A 190 -24.38 4.92 4.74
C LEU A 190 -23.96 6.25 4.10
N CYS A 191 -22.79 6.33 3.47
CA CYS A 191 -22.36 7.50 2.70
C CYS A 191 -23.30 7.78 1.51
N ASN A 192 -23.91 6.75 0.93
CA ASN A 192 -24.74 6.85 -0.28
C ASN A 192 -26.24 6.72 -0.01
N THR A 193 -26.64 6.51 1.26
CA THR A 193 -28.04 6.35 1.63
C THR A 193 -28.66 7.71 1.91
N ARG A 194 -29.71 8.09 1.17
CA ARG A 194 -30.33 9.44 1.19
C ARG A 194 -30.58 9.99 2.61
N ALA A 195 -31.01 9.15 3.55
CA ALA A 195 -31.30 9.57 4.92
C ALA A 195 -30.04 9.87 5.76
N GLN A 196 -28.93 9.17 5.52
CA GLN A 196 -27.70 9.28 6.33
C GLN A 196 -26.61 10.11 5.64
N THR A 197 -26.65 10.27 4.32
CA THR A 197 -25.61 10.99 3.54
C THR A 197 -25.29 12.36 4.12
N GLY A 198 -26.29 13.15 4.54
CA GLY A 198 -26.06 14.48 5.11
C GLY A 198 -25.24 14.48 6.41
N TRP A 199 -25.46 13.49 7.29
CA TRP A 199 -24.68 13.36 8.52
C TRP A 199 -23.29 12.80 8.24
N MET A 200 -23.22 11.78 7.37
CA MET A 200 -22.00 11.12 6.96
C MET A 200 -21.03 12.10 6.26
N THR A 201 -21.53 13.00 5.41
CA THR A 201 -20.68 13.97 4.71
C THR A 201 -20.07 15.02 5.63
N GLN A 202 -20.65 15.27 6.80
CA GLN A 202 -20.14 16.27 7.76
C GLN A 202 -19.18 15.68 8.80
N ASN A 203 -19.36 14.40 9.12
CA ASN A 203 -18.66 13.72 10.22
C ASN A 203 -17.70 12.63 9.75
N CYS A 204 -17.90 12.07 8.57
CA CYS A 204 -17.16 10.93 8.05
C CYS A 204 -16.56 11.22 6.68
N ARG A 205 -15.99 12.42 6.50
CA ARG A 205 -15.52 12.89 5.19
C ARG A 205 -14.49 11.97 4.58
N LYS A 206 -13.55 11.49 5.39
CA LYS A 206 -12.47 10.59 4.97
C LYS A 206 -13.02 9.19 4.66
N SER A 207 -13.83 8.63 5.55
CA SER A 207 -14.44 7.31 5.32
C SER A 207 -15.40 7.29 4.13
N CYS A 208 -16.05 8.41 3.83
CA CYS A 208 -16.92 8.56 2.66
C CYS A 208 -16.20 9.02 1.39
N GLN A 209 -14.87 9.11 1.38
CA GLN A 209 -14.07 9.50 0.23
C GLN A 209 -14.41 10.91 -0.33
N LEU A 210 -15.00 11.78 0.49
CA LEU A 210 -15.35 13.17 0.16
C LEU A 210 -14.15 14.12 0.32
N CYS A 211 -13.20 13.61 1.06
CA CYS A 211 -11.78 13.83 1.00
C CYS A 211 -11.20 12.42 1.31
#